data_AF-A0A7X8T7M6-F1
#
_entry.id   AF-A0A7X8T7M6-F1
#
_cell.length_a   1.000
_cell.length_b   1.000
_cell.length_c   1.000
_cell.angle_alpha   90.00
_cell.angle_beta   90.00
_cell.angle_gamma   90.00
#
_symmetry.space_group_name_H-M   'P 1'
#
loop_
_entity.id
_entity.type
_entity.pdbx_description
1 polymer ?
#
loop_
_entity_poly.entity_id
_entity_poly.type
_entity_poly.pdbx_seq_one_letter_code
_entity_poly.pdbx_strand_id
1 'polypeptide(L)'
;MATLDRIRNRHGEAHARFVVMTLSETANNKAFIDETSLWVISDMVRAAAKNYPELVENNVSAWFAFFDGLPLGWLQYWALDLDGVISKRHALGGMIYERMRRRFGALAVQPDLLDDRRTA
;
A
#
# COMPACT_ATOMS: atom_id res chain seq x y z
N MET A 1 19.60 -2.36 0.58
CA MET A 1 19.76 -1.48 1.77
C MET A 1 19.66 0.01 1.42
N ALA A 2 20.20 0.50 0.30
CA ALA A 2 20.15 1.93 -0.07
C ALA A 2 18.74 2.57 -0.14
N THR A 3 17.69 1.84 -0.52
CA THR A 3 16.32 2.40 -0.60
C THR A 3 15.72 2.69 0.78
N LEU A 4 15.88 1.78 1.74
CA LEU A 4 15.43 2.00 3.11
C LEU A 4 16.19 3.15 3.77
N ASP A 5 17.49 3.28 3.53
CA ASP A 5 18.26 4.43 3.99
C ASP A 5 17.74 5.75 3.40
N ARG A 6 17.40 5.77 2.10
CA ARG A 6 16.78 6.94 1.46
C ARG A 6 15.42 7.30 2.08
N ILE A 7 14.58 6.30 2.37
CA ILE A 7 13.29 6.50 3.03
C ILE A 7 13.49 7.02 4.46
N ARG A 8 14.39 6.42 5.24
CA ARG A 8 14.75 6.85 6.59
C ARG A 8 15.26 8.29 6.59
N ASN A 9 16.18 8.63 5.70
CA ASN A 9 16.76 9.98 5.63
C ASN A 9 15.71 11.03 5.24
N ARG A 10 14.66 10.64 4.50
CA ARG A 10 13.60 11.56 4.06
C ARG A 10 12.44 11.68 5.04
N HIS A 11 12.07 10.60 5.73
CA HIS A 11 10.83 10.52 6.51
C HIS A 11 11.05 10.12 7.98
N GLY A 12 12.28 9.84 8.39
CA GLY A 12 12.65 9.45 9.75
C GLY A 12 12.65 7.94 9.99
N GLU A 13 13.27 7.55 11.11
CA GLU A 13 13.44 6.16 11.54
C GLU A 13 12.10 5.46 11.81
N ALA A 14 11.19 6.13 12.53
CA ALA A 14 9.88 5.57 12.84
C ALA A 14 9.07 5.22 11.57
N HIS A 15 9.08 6.11 10.58
CA HIS A 15 8.44 5.87 9.29
C HIS A 15 9.09 4.69 8.55
N ALA A 16 10.41 4.64 8.47
CA ALA A 16 11.12 3.55 7.82
C ALA A 16 10.84 2.19 8.49
N ARG A 17 10.78 2.13 9.82
CA ARG A 17 10.40 0.93 10.56
C ARG A 17 8.97 0.50 10.23
N PHE A 18 8.03 1.43 10.18
CA PHE A 18 6.63 1.12 9.86
C PHE A 18 6.47 0.58 8.44
N VAL A 19 7.23 1.11 7.48
CA VAL A 19 7.30 0.58 6.11
C VAL A 19 7.78 -0.88 6.09
N VAL A 20 8.89 -1.17 6.78
CA VAL A 20 9.42 -2.55 6.86
C VAL A 20 8.44 -3.48 7.54
N MET A 21 7.85 -3.04 8.66
CA MET A 21 6.86 -3.82 9.40
C MET A 21 5.67 -4.18 8.51
N THR A 22 5.15 -3.22 7.73
CA THR A 22 4.06 -3.44 6.77
C THR A 22 4.38 -4.57 5.78
N LEU A 23 5.60 -4.62 5.25
CA LEU A 23 5.99 -5.66 4.29
C LEU A 23 6.32 -7.01 4.93
N SER A 24 6.85 -7.01 6.16
CA SER A 24 7.25 -8.23 6.87
C SER A 24 6.09 -8.99 7.49
N GLU A 25 5.12 -8.27 8.05
CA GLU A 25 3.97 -8.85 8.77
C GLU A 25 2.87 -9.33 7.83
N THR A 26 2.88 -8.90 6.57
CA THR A 26 1.79 -9.21 5.64
C THR A 26 2.04 -10.53 4.92
N ALA A 27 1.12 -11.47 5.09
CA ALA A 27 1.32 -12.89 4.77
C ALA A 27 1.59 -13.14 3.27
N ASN A 28 1.09 -12.26 2.39
CA ASN A 28 1.21 -12.35 0.93
C ASN A 28 2.43 -11.63 0.33
N ASN A 29 3.29 -11.00 1.13
CA ASN A 29 4.30 -10.06 0.60
C ASN A 29 5.75 -10.55 0.62
N LYS A 30 6.03 -11.71 1.23
CA LYS A 30 7.41 -12.22 1.37
C LYS A 30 8.13 -12.45 0.04
N ALA A 31 7.38 -12.64 -1.06
CA ALA A 31 7.97 -12.92 -2.36
C ALA A 31 8.48 -11.67 -3.12
N PHE A 32 8.14 -10.43 -2.72
CA PHE A 32 8.40 -9.26 -3.59
C PHE A 32 8.72 -7.94 -2.87
N ILE A 33 9.66 -7.98 -1.92
CA ILE A 33 10.24 -6.75 -1.34
C ILE A 33 11.31 -6.22 -2.31
N ASP A 34 11.00 -5.12 -3.01
CA ASP A 34 11.89 -4.44 -3.95
C ASP A 34 11.89 -2.92 -3.70
N GLU A 35 12.64 -2.16 -4.50
CA GLU A 35 12.64 -0.70 -4.37
C GLU A 35 11.26 -0.08 -4.61
N THR A 36 10.48 -0.64 -5.55
CA THR A 36 9.16 -0.14 -5.92
C THR A 36 8.19 -0.29 -4.75
N SER A 37 8.08 -1.50 -4.18
CA SER A 37 7.17 -1.79 -3.08
C SER A 37 7.53 -1.02 -1.82
N LEU A 38 8.82 -0.89 -1.49
CA LEU A 38 9.28 -0.03 -0.38
C LEU A 38 8.81 1.43 -0.52
N TRP A 39 8.99 2.02 -1.70
CA TRP A 39 8.54 3.38 -1.94
C TRP A 39 7.03 3.52 -1.96
N VAL A 40 6.32 2.54 -2.51
CA VAL A 40 4.85 2.57 -2.55
C VAL A 40 4.27 2.46 -1.14
N ILE A 41 4.76 1.56 -0.30
CA ILE A 41 4.31 1.49 1.09
C ILE A 41 4.62 2.81 1.81
N SER A 42 5.80 3.38 1.61
CA SER A 42 6.15 4.71 2.14
C SER A 42 5.16 5.79 1.71
N ASP A 43 4.73 5.79 0.44
CA ASP A 43 3.71 6.73 -0.05
C ASP A 43 2.33 6.47 0.56
N MET A 44 1.95 5.20 0.71
CA MET A 44 0.66 4.83 1.31
C MET A 44 0.59 5.24 2.78
N VAL A 45 1.68 5.11 3.54
CA VAL A 45 1.74 5.58 4.94
C VAL A 45 1.45 7.07 5.00
N ARG A 46 2.09 7.86 4.12
CA ARG A 46 1.87 9.31 4.04
C ARG A 46 0.47 9.66 3.55
N ALA A 47 -0.06 8.91 2.59
CA ALA A 47 -1.40 9.10 2.07
C ALA A 47 -2.46 8.77 3.14
N ALA A 48 -2.25 7.73 3.95
CA ALA A 48 -3.10 7.38 5.08
C ALA A 48 -3.00 8.42 6.19
N ALA A 49 -1.80 8.85 6.59
CA ALA A 49 -1.65 9.94 7.56
C ALA A 49 -2.41 11.22 7.14
N LYS A 50 -2.44 11.52 5.83
CA LYS A 50 -3.17 12.67 5.30
C LYS A 50 -4.69 12.47 5.24
N ASN A 51 -5.17 11.31 4.80
CA ASN A 51 -6.59 11.11 4.43
C ASN A 51 -7.37 10.22 5.41
N TYR A 52 -6.67 9.43 6.20
CA TYR A 52 -7.17 8.42 7.14
C TYR A 52 -6.29 8.38 8.41
N PRO A 53 -6.10 9.51 9.12
CA PRO A 53 -5.12 9.60 10.22
C PRO A 53 -5.32 8.52 11.30
N GLU A 54 -6.57 8.20 11.62
CA GLU A 54 -6.94 7.13 12.54
C GLU A 54 -6.36 5.75 12.18
N LEU A 55 -6.15 5.47 10.87
CA LEU A 55 -5.65 4.18 10.40
C LEU A 55 -4.17 3.95 10.76
N VAL A 56 -3.38 5.02 10.84
CA VAL A 56 -1.94 4.96 11.13
C VAL A 56 -1.60 5.34 12.57
N GLU A 57 -2.48 6.08 13.26
CA GLU A 57 -2.24 6.52 14.65
C GLU A 57 -2.91 5.59 15.68
N ASN A 58 -4.19 5.25 15.48
CA ASN A 58 -5.00 4.60 16.53
C ASN A 58 -5.52 3.20 16.13
N ASN A 59 -5.52 2.87 14.83
CA ASN A 59 -6.05 1.60 14.32
C ASN A 59 -5.07 0.92 13.35
N VAL A 60 -3.85 0.75 13.83
CA VAL A 60 -2.76 0.08 13.10
C VAL A 60 -3.13 -1.36 12.73
N SER A 61 -3.97 -2.05 13.49
CA SER A 61 -4.46 -3.39 13.13
C SER A 61 -5.28 -3.38 11.83
N ALA A 62 -6.12 -2.36 11.60
CA ALA A 62 -6.86 -2.22 10.35
C ALA A 62 -5.94 -1.90 9.16
N TRP A 63 -4.81 -1.22 9.39
CA TRP A 63 -3.78 -1.02 8.36
C TRP A 63 -3.20 -2.37 7.91
N PHE A 64 -2.73 -3.20 8.83
CA PHE A 64 -2.17 -4.51 8.48
C PHE A 64 -3.22 -5.42 7.83
N ALA A 65 -4.44 -5.48 8.38
CA ALA A 65 -5.52 -6.27 7.81
C ALA A 65 -5.89 -5.84 6.37
N PHE A 66 -5.79 -4.54 6.06
CA PHE A 66 -5.97 -4.06 4.70
C PHE A 66 -4.90 -4.62 3.77
N PHE A 67 -3.62 -4.53 4.15
CA PHE A 67 -2.53 -5.03 3.32
C PHE A 67 -2.52 -6.56 3.19
N ASP A 68 -2.93 -7.30 4.21
CA ASP A 68 -3.11 -8.76 4.15
C ASP A 68 -4.16 -9.18 3.13
N GLY A 69 -5.25 -8.42 3.03
CA GLY A 69 -6.31 -8.65 2.06
C GLY A 69 -5.97 -8.26 0.62
N LEU A 70 -4.82 -7.61 0.37
CA LEU A 70 -4.44 -7.19 -0.97
C LEU A 70 -3.76 -8.34 -1.75
N PRO A 71 -4.13 -8.55 -3.03
CA PRO A 71 -3.40 -9.44 -3.92
C PRO A 71 -2.12 -8.75 -4.45
N LEU A 72 -1.21 -8.33 -3.57
CA LEU A 72 -0.09 -7.45 -3.92
C LEU A 72 0.85 -8.02 -4.98
N GLY A 73 1.10 -9.32 -4.97
CA GLY A 73 1.90 -9.98 -6.01
C GLY A 73 1.30 -9.77 -7.40
N TRP A 74 -0.02 -9.91 -7.54
CA TRP A 74 -0.72 -9.65 -8.80
C TRP A 74 -0.70 -8.18 -9.20
N LEU A 75 -0.88 -7.26 -8.24
CA LEU A 75 -0.81 -5.83 -8.51
C LEU A 75 0.59 -5.40 -8.99
N GLN A 76 1.64 -5.98 -8.40
CA GLN A 76 3.01 -5.76 -8.85
C GLN A 76 3.26 -6.38 -10.24
N TYR A 77 2.77 -7.60 -10.47
CA TYR A 77 2.87 -8.27 -11.76
C TYR A 77 2.23 -7.43 -12.88
N TRP A 78 1.02 -6.91 -12.68
CA TRP A 78 0.38 -6.02 -13.65
C TRP A 78 1.12 -4.69 -13.82
N ALA A 79 1.78 -4.19 -12.76
CA ALA A 79 2.60 -2.99 -12.87
C ALA A 79 3.85 -3.22 -13.73
N LEU A 80 4.32 -4.47 -13.89
CA LEU A 80 5.44 -4.78 -14.79
C LEU A 80 5.07 -4.56 -16.27
N ASP A 81 3.82 -4.85 -16.66
CA ASP A 81 3.34 -4.63 -18.04
C ASP A 81 3.36 -3.15 -18.44
N LEU A 82 3.42 -2.25 -17.46
CA LEU A 82 3.44 -0.80 -17.66
C LEU A 82 4.87 -0.22 -17.68
N ASP A 83 5.90 -1.06 -17.51
CA ASP A 83 7.28 -0.59 -17.46
C ASP A 83 7.69 0.09 -18.77
N GLY A 84 8.46 1.18 -18.66
CA GLY A 84 8.80 2.04 -19.80
C GLY A 84 7.67 2.94 -20.33
N VAL A 85 6.44 2.80 -19.84
CA VAL A 85 5.29 3.65 -20.21
C VAL A 85 4.80 4.49 -19.03
N ILE A 86 4.57 3.87 -17.88
CA ILE A 86 4.15 4.52 -16.63
C ILE A 86 5.11 4.11 -15.52
N SER A 87 5.37 5.02 -14.57
CA SER A 87 6.13 4.66 -13.37
C SER A 87 5.43 3.53 -12.61
N LYS A 88 6.12 2.38 -12.46
CA LYS A 88 5.61 1.23 -11.68
C LYS A 88 5.17 1.62 -10.27
N ARG A 89 5.91 2.54 -9.63
CA ARG A 89 5.55 3.11 -8.32
C ARG A 89 4.19 3.81 -8.35
N HIS A 90 3.95 4.64 -9.37
CA HIS A 90 2.67 5.36 -9.48
C HIS A 90 1.52 4.42 -9.86
N ALA A 91 1.75 3.47 -10.76
CA ALA A 91 0.74 2.49 -11.14
C ALA A 91 0.32 1.63 -9.93
N LEU A 92 1.31 1.03 -9.24
CA LEU A 92 1.07 0.22 -8.05
C LEU A 92 0.45 1.04 -6.91
N GLY A 93 0.99 2.24 -6.66
CA GLY A 93 0.46 3.14 -5.64
C GLY A 93 -0.99 3.55 -5.91
N GLY A 94 -1.34 3.83 -7.17
CA GLY A 94 -2.72 4.13 -7.57
C GLY A 94 -3.66 2.96 -7.34
N MET A 95 -3.26 1.75 -7.74
CA MET A 95 -4.05 0.52 -7.54
C MET A 95 -4.31 0.21 -6.07
N ILE A 96 -3.31 0.43 -5.20
CA ILE A 96 -3.45 0.23 -3.75
C ILE A 96 -4.31 1.33 -3.13
N TYR A 97 -4.07 2.60 -3.50
CA TYR A 97 -4.82 3.72 -2.94
C TYR A 97 -6.30 3.69 -3.30
N GLU A 98 -6.63 3.27 -4.51
CA GLU A 98 -8.01 3.08 -4.96
C GLU A 98 -8.76 2.06 -4.07
N ARG A 99 -8.11 0.92 -3.77
CA ARG A 99 -8.65 -0.08 -2.84
C ARG A 99 -8.77 0.46 -1.41
N MET A 100 -7.79 1.24 -0.96
CA MET A 100 -7.84 1.92 0.33
C MET A 100 -9.04 2.88 0.40
N ARG A 101 -9.30 3.63 -0.68
CA ARG A 101 -10.46 4.53 -0.82
C ARG A 101 -11.78 3.79 -0.79
N ARG A 102 -11.88 2.61 -1.41
CA ARG A 102 -13.06 1.72 -1.32
C ARG A 102 -13.26 1.17 0.09
N ARG A 103 -12.17 0.84 0.80
CA ARG A 103 -12.24 0.21 2.12
C ARG A 103 -12.52 1.18 3.28
N PHE A 104 -11.98 2.40 3.20
CA PHE A 104 -11.98 3.36 4.31
C PHE A 104 -12.52 4.75 3.93
N GLY A 105 -12.69 5.05 2.64
CA GLY A 105 -13.24 6.33 2.17
C GLY A 105 -14.76 6.34 2.06
N ALA A 106 -15.31 7.40 1.46
CA ALA A 106 -16.76 7.54 1.21
C ALA A 106 -17.35 6.36 0.42
N LEU A 107 -16.53 5.71 -0.43
CA LEU A 107 -16.91 4.51 -1.18
C LEU A 107 -17.08 3.26 -0.30
N ALA A 108 -16.67 3.29 0.98
CA ALA A 108 -16.96 2.22 1.94
C ALA A 108 -18.43 2.21 2.38
N VAL A 109 -19.09 3.38 2.34
CA VAL A 109 -20.48 3.58 2.79
C VAL A 109 -21.48 3.19 1.70
N GLN A 110 -21.07 3.21 0.43
CA GLN A 110 -21.89 2.74 -0.68
C GLN A 110 -21.50 1.30 -1.04
N PRO A 111 -22.37 0.30 -0.84
CA PRO A 111 -22.27 -0.92 -1.62
C PRO A 111 -22.54 -0.52 -3.08
N ASP A 112 -21.46 -0.28 -3.81
CA ASP A 112 -21.53 -0.13 -5.26
C ASP A 112 -22.13 -1.43 -5.80
N LEU A 113 -23.41 -1.37 -6.17
CA LEU A 113 -24.21 -2.51 -6.62
C LEU A 113 -23.63 -3.17 -7.89
N LEU A 114 -22.62 -2.54 -8.51
CA LEU A 114 -21.95 -2.98 -9.72
C LEU A 114 -20.47 -3.38 -9.49
N ASP A 115 -19.98 -3.38 -8.24
CA ASP A 115 -18.59 -3.76 -7.94
C ASP A 115 -18.46 -5.24 -7.56
N ASP A 116 -18.47 -6.10 -8.59
CA ASP A 116 -18.39 -7.57 -8.48
C ASP A 116 -17.06 -8.11 -7.91
N ARG A 117 -16.10 -7.22 -7.61
CA ARG A 117 -14.76 -7.58 -7.11
C ARG A 117 -14.73 -7.93 -5.62
N ARG A 118 -15.86 -7.88 -4.91
CA ARG A 118 -15.98 -8.33 -3.51
C ARG A 118 -15.92 -9.85 -3.34
N THR A 119 -15.89 -10.61 -4.43
CA THR A 119 -16.08 -12.07 -4.45
C THR A 119 -14.85 -12.88 -4.85
N ALA A 120 -13.66 -12.27 -4.96
CA ALA A 120 -12.42 -12.94 -5.36
C ALA A 120 -11.36 -12.92 -4.25
#